data_AF-A0AAD6T9H8-F1
#
_entry.id   AF-A0AAD6T9H8-F1
#
_cell.length_a   1.000
_cell.length_b   1.000
_cell.length_c   1.000
_cell.angle_alpha   90.00
_cell.angle_beta   90.00
_cell.angle_gamma   90.00
#
_symmetry.space_group_name_H-M   'P 1'
#
loop_
_entity.id
_entity.type
_entity.pdbx_description
1 polymer ?
#
loop_
_entity_poly.entity_id
_entity_poly.type
_entity_poly.pdbx_seq_one_letter_code
_entity_poly.pdbx_strand_id
1 'polypeptide(L)'
;MGWAGSSCGCGLEDHCRGDSRGLVLVYGVSGNKMEKYYIIGSLLLCGVCNGTPWAAGQLGWYARSGVCWLKEPVPSVRLQWLVATQSTWMLLMSAAEVFSFMTILIFMMNIQRLRADSMSRSGNTADPSICLPEAPIVRYRGMILRIGLYPLLSCFLSVTECYLDVHSVVDTNTVLTHFDLDLRIFDFFVYSSRPLMYTLLAATDPSFLHALRALRLSAHSPECEISWKQPATMGSGLTTQSQATLKLDENYTTSSGSAEVILATEGVRNRRLSAEEEAEEIRVVDIGRQI
;
A
#
# COMPACT_ATOMS: atom_id res chain seq x y z
N MET A 1 22.51 -5.04 20.52
CA MET A 1 21.85 -3.80 20.98
C MET A 1 20.36 -3.97 20.73
N GLY A 2 19.65 -4.49 21.73
CA GLY A 2 18.24 -4.85 21.63
C GLY A 2 17.37 -3.67 22.03
N TRP A 3 16.38 -3.34 21.21
CA TRP A 3 15.31 -2.43 21.55
C TRP A 3 14.24 -3.24 22.30
N ALA A 4 14.19 -3.05 23.62
CA ALA A 4 13.10 -3.53 24.46
C ALA A 4 11.90 -2.59 24.26
N GLY A 5 10.82 -3.10 23.67
CA GLY A 5 9.54 -2.41 23.56
C GLY A 5 8.75 -2.56 24.85
N SER A 6 8.49 -1.44 25.52
CA SER A 6 7.53 -1.36 26.62
C SER A 6 6.12 -1.22 26.05
N SER A 7 5.26 -2.20 26.34
CA SER A 7 3.84 -2.20 26.04
C SER A 7 3.09 -1.27 27.00
N CYS A 8 2.50 -0.20 26.50
CA CYS A 8 1.37 0.46 27.15
C CYS A 8 0.10 -0.31 26.77
N GLY A 9 -0.67 -0.72 27.78
CA GLY A 9 -1.96 -1.38 27.60
C GLY A 9 -3.09 -0.39 27.72
N CYS A 10 -3.71 -0.02 26.59
CA CYS A 10 -5.07 0.48 26.54
C CYS A 10 -5.88 -0.44 25.62
N GLY A 11 -6.91 -1.08 26.18
CA GLY A 11 -7.71 -2.15 25.56
C GLY A 11 -8.62 -1.76 24.40
N LEU A 12 -8.08 -1.05 23.40
CA LEU A 12 -8.71 -0.78 22.11
C LEU A 12 -7.67 -0.67 20.97
N GLU A 13 -6.48 -1.26 21.14
CA GLU A 13 -5.32 -1.07 20.24
C GLU A 13 -5.08 -2.21 19.23
N ASP A 14 -5.86 -3.30 19.26
CA ASP A 14 -5.62 -4.44 18.37
C ASP A 14 -6.17 -4.28 16.94
N HIS A 15 -6.86 -3.18 16.62
CA HIS A 15 -7.49 -2.99 15.30
C HIS A 15 -6.77 -2.00 14.36
N CYS A 16 -5.75 -1.28 14.85
CA CYS A 16 -5.10 -0.18 14.13
C CYS A 16 -3.58 -0.34 13.93
N ARG A 17 -3.04 -1.57 13.81
CA ARG A 17 -1.71 -1.80 13.20
C ARG A 17 -1.82 -1.74 11.66
N GLY A 18 -2.03 -0.53 11.17
CA GLY A 18 -2.34 -0.21 9.78
C GLY A 18 -1.16 0.42 9.09
N ASP A 19 -0.29 -0.42 8.54
CA ASP A 19 0.56 -0.09 7.40
C ASP A 19 0.82 -1.42 6.67
N SER A 20 0.53 -1.48 5.35
CA SER A 20 0.51 -2.63 4.40
C SER A 20 -0.83 -3.39 4.13
N ARG A 21 -2.00 -2.88 4.54
CA ARG A 21 -3.29 -3.63 4.49
C ARG A 21 -4.05 -3.68 3.15
N GLY A 22 -3.41 -3.56 1.99
CA GLY A 22 -4.10 -3.79 0.70
C GLY A 22 -4.38 -5.28 0.46
N LEU A 23 -3.31 -6.08 0.44
CA LEU A 23 -3.38 -7.53 0.26
C LEU A 23 -3.96 -8.28 1.46
N VAL A 24 -3.71 -7.79 2.69
CA VAL A 24 -4.25 -8.43 3.91
C VAL A 24 -5.78 -8.33 3.96
N LEU A 25 -6.34 -7.22 3.47
CA LEU A 25 -7.79 -7.02 3.44
C LEU A 25 -8.46 -7.95 2.42
N VAL A 26 -7.86 -8.14 1.25
CA VAL A 26 -8.44 -8.94 0.17
C VAL A 26 -8.17 -10.44 0.36
N TYR A 27 -6.96 -10.83 0.73
CA TYR A 27 -6.54 -12.24 0.76
C TYR A 27 -6.47 -12.85 2.16
N GLY A 28 -6.67 -12.07 3.24
CA GLY A 28 -6.64 -12.58 4.61
C GLY A 28 -5.28 -13.16 5.06
N VAL A 29 -4.22 -12.94 4.29
CA VAL A 29 -2.89 -13.49 4.57
C VAL A 29 -2.18 -12.62 5.62
N SER A 30 -1.46 -13.26 6.54
CA SER A 30 -0.63 -12.56 7.53
C SER A 30 0.49 -11.76 6.83
N GLY A 31 0.44 -10.43 6.96
CA GLY A 31 1.42 -9.52 6.34
C GLY A 31 2.88 -9.84 6.68
N ASN A 32 3.15 -10.30 7.90
CA ASN A 32 4.51 -10.64 8.37
C ASN A 32 5.15 -11.80 7.54
N LYS A 33 4.34 -12.73 7.03
CA LYS A 33 4.86 -13.78 6.16
C LYS A 33 5.13 -13.25 4.75
N MET A 34 4.22 -12.41 4.22
CA MET A 34 4.33 -11.85 2.87
C MET A 34 5.48 -10.85 2.73
N GLU A 35 5.78 -10.09 3.77
CA GLU A 35 6.88 -9.11 3.77
C GLU A 35 8.22 -9.78 3.44
N LYS A 36 8.50 -10.95 4.04
CA LYS A 36 9.76 -11.69 3.79
C LYS A 36 9.88 -12.12 2.34
N TYR A 37 8.80 -12.63 1.75
CA TYR A 37 8.80 -13.03 0.33
C TYR A 37 8.96 -11.83 -0.60
N TYR A 38 8.33 -10.70 -0.28
CA TYR A 38 8.46 -9.47 -1.06
C TYR A 38 9.91 -8.95 -1.08
N ILE A 39 10.58 -8.94 0.08
CA ILE A 39 11.98 -8.49 0.18
C ILE A 39 12.90 -9.43 -0.61
N ILE A 40 12.77 -10.75 -0.42
CA ILE A 40 13.59 -11.73 -1.11
C ILE A 40 13.36 -11.66 -2.62
N GLY A 41 12.11 -11.62 -3.06
CA GLY A 41 11.75 -11.50 -4.47
C GLY A 41 12.29 -10.22 -5.11
N SER A 42 12.19 -9.08 -4.43
CA SER A 42 12.73 -7.81 -4.92
C SER A 42 14.25 -7.83 -5.04
N LEU A 43 14.96 -8.43 -4.07
CA LEU A 43 16.42 -8.58 -4.13
C LEU A 43 16.87 -9.50 -5.27
N LEU A 44 16.20 -10.64 -5.44
CA LEU A 44 16.48 -11.57 -6.54
C LEU A 44 16.22 -10.91 -7.89
N LEU A 45 15.08 -10.21 -8.03
CA LEU A 45 14.73 -9.50 -9.25
C LEU A 45 15.75 -8.41 -9.59
N CYS A 46 16.14 -7.60 -8.60
CA CYS A 46 17.20 -6.60 -8.74
C CYS A 46 18.53 -7.23 -9.17
N GLY A 47 18.90 -8.36 -8.57
CA GLY A 47 20.09 -9.13 -8.93
C GLY A 47 20.05 -9.64 -10.37
N VAL A 48 18.91 -10.15 -10.84
CA VAL A 48 18.74 -10.60 -12.24
C VAL A 48 18.82 -9.43 -13.20
N CYS A 49 18.11 -8.33 -12.94
CA CYS A 49 18.08 -7.17 -13.84
C CYS A 49 19.46 -6.50 -13.97
N ASN A 50 20.20 -6.33 -12.87
CA ASN A 50 21.53 -5.71 -12.90
C ASN A 50 22.64 -6.70 -13.28
N GLY A 51 22.49 -7.96 -12.88
CA GLY A 51 23.46 -9.01 -13.13
C GLY A 51 23.52 -9.43 -14.59
N THR A 52 22.40 -9.38 -15.33
CA THR A 52 22.36 -9.83 -16.73
C THR A 52 23.25 -8.99 -17.66
N PRO A 53 23.16 -7.63 -17.69
CA PRO A 53 24.08 -6.80 -18.47
C PRO A 53 25.54 -6.94 -18.04
N TRP A 54 25.76 -7.11 -16.73
CA TRP A 54 27.10 -7.27 -16.17
C TRP A 54 27.75 -8.59 -16.60
N ALA A 55 27.04 -9.70 -16.46
CA ALA A 55 27.51 -11.03 -16.86
C ALA A 55 27.71 -11.15 -18.37
N ALA A 56 26.94 -10.41 -19.16
CA ALA A 56 27.11 -10.32 -20.61
C ALA A 56 28.32 -9.46 -21.03
N GLY A 57 29.03 -8.82 -20.09
CA GLY A 57 30.17 -7.94 -20.40
C GLY A 57 29.76 -6.68 -21.16
N GLN A 58 28.49 -6.29 -21.07
CA GLN A 58 27.91 -5.22 -21.86
C GLN A 58 28.09 -3.84 -21.20
N LEU A 59 28.43 -3.80 -19.91
CA LEU A 59 28.70 -2.56 -19.17
C LEU A 59 30.14 -2.07 -19.39
N GLY A 60 30.31 -0.79 -19.73
CA GLY A 60 31.62 -0.16 -19.89
C GLY A 60 31.55 1.36 -20.11
N TRP A 61 32.71 1.99 -20.23
CA TRP A 61 32.79 3.44 -20.46
C TRP A 61 32.40 3.79 -21.91
N TYR A 62 31.41 4.68 -22.09
CA TYR A 62 31.03 5.19 -23.41
C TYR A 62 31.51 6.64 -23.59
N ALA A 63 32.57 6.81 -24.40
CA ALA A 63 33.28 8.09 -24.54
C ALA A 63 32.39 9.25 -25.02
N ARG A 64 31.32 8.97 -25.78
CA ARG A 64 30.42 10.02 -26.32
C ARG A 64 29.47 10.58 -25.27
N SER A 65 29.02 9.77 -24.31
CA SER A 65 28.12 10.24 -23.24
C SER A 65 28.88 10.63 -21.97
N GLY A 66 30.13 10.19 -21.80
CA GLY A 66 30.90 10.44 -20.60
C GLY A 66 30.35 9.72 -19.36
N VAL A 67 29.55 8.67 -19.56
CA VAL A 67 28.99 7.85 -18.49
C VAL A 67 29.34 6.37 -18.70
N CYS A 68 29.39 5.62 -17.60
CA CYS A 68 29.52 4.18 -17.63
C CYS A 68 28.15 3.57 -17.98
N TRP A 69 28.03 2.96 -19.16
CA TRP A 69 26.78 2.41 -19.68
C TRP A 69 27.01 1.22 -20.63
N LEU A 70 26.04 0.86 -21.47
CA LEU A 70 26.17 -0.13 -22.53
C LEU A 70 27.31 0.24 -23.51
N LYS A 71 28.35 -0.60 -23.59
CA LYS A 71 29.56 -0.38 -24.41
C LYS A 71 29.38 -0.75 -25.90
N GLU A 72 28.34 -1.51 -26.24
CA GLU A 72 28.15 -2.09 -27.58
C GLU A 72 28.16 -1.02 -28.70
N PRO A 73 29.09 -1.10 -29.67
CA PRO A 73 29.19 -0.12 -30.75
C PRO A 73 27.99 -0.19 -31.71
N VAL A 74 27.40 -1.37 -31.91
CA VAL A 74 26.30 -1.56 -32.85
C VAL A 74 24.98 -1.04 -32.25
N PRO A 75 24.31 -0.04 -32.87
CA PRO A 75 23.13 0.59 -32.29
C PRO A 75 21.93 -0.37 -32.16
N SER A 76 21.75 -1.31 -33.08
CA SER A 76 20.65 -2.27 -33.03
C SER A 76 20.76 -3.25 -31.85
N VAL A 77 21.97 -3.77 -31.59
CA VAL A 77 22.23 -4.69 -30.46
C VAL A 77 22.10 -3.94 -29.14
N ARG A 78 22.61 -2.70 -29.08
CA ARG A 78 22.44 -1.82 -27.92
C ARG A 78 20.98 -1.50 -27.62
N LEU A 79 20.16 -1.24 -28.64
CA LEU A 79 18.72 -1.04 -28.49
C LEU A 79 18.04 -2.29 -27.93
N GLN A 80 18.38 -3.48 -28.45
CA GLN A 80 17.83 -4.75 -27.95
C GLN A 80 18.15 -4.95 -26.46
N TRP A 81 19.39 -4.69 -26.05
CA TRP A 81 19.76 -4.76 -24.64
C TRP A 81 19.00 -3.75 -23.79
N LEU A 82 18.94 -2.48 -24.20
CA LEU A 82 18.24 -1.43 -23.47
C LEU A 82 16.76 -1.79 -23.26
N VAL A 83 16.08 -2.20 -24.34
CA VAL A 83 14.66 -2.58 -24.30
C VAL A 83 14.46 -3.82 -23.42
N ALA A 84 15.32 -4.83 -23.53
CA ALA A 84 15.20 -6.07 -22.78
C ALA A 84 15.46 -5.90 -21.27
N THR A 85 16.44 -5.09 -20.87
CA THR A 85 16.91 -5.05 -19.47
C THR A 85 16.32 -3.91 -18.66
N GLN A 86 15.88 -2.82 -19.29
CA GLN A 86 15.37 -1.65 -18.59
C GLN A 86 13.90 -1.40 -18.96
N SER A 87 13.60 -1.13 -20.22
CA SER A 87 12.26 -0.69 -20.64
C SER A 87 11.19 -1.75 -20.40
N THR A 88 11.48 -3.02 -20.72
CA THR A 88 10.54 -4.14 -20.50
C THR A 88 10.16 -4.28 -19.03
N TRP A 89 11.15 -4.17 -18.12
CA TRP A 89 10.91 -4.30 -16.68
C TRP A 89 10.14 -3.12 -16.10
N MET A 90 10.47 -1.89 -16.52
CA MET A 90 9.73 -0.70 -16.11
C MET A 90 8.26 -0.77 -16.55
N LEU A 91 8.01 -1.21 -17.79
CA LEU A 91 6.65 -1.41 -18.29
C LEU A 91 5.92 -2.52 -17.54
N LEU A 92 6.59 -3.63 -17.22
CA LEU A 92 6.00 -4.73 -16.47
C LEU A 92 5.60 -4.29 -15.05
N MET A 93 6.46 -3.55 -14.36
CA MET A 93 6.16 -3.01 -13.03
C MET A 93 5.01 -2.01 -13.07
N SER A 94 5.04 -1.09 -14.04
CA SER A 94 3.94 -0.13 -14.28
C SER A 94 2.61 -0.84 -14.55
N ALA A 95 2.62 -1.89 -15.38
CA ALA A 95 1.43 -2.69 -15.65
C ALA A 95 0.93 -3.37 -14.36
N ALA A 96 1.82 -3.98 -13.58
CA ALA A 96 1.47 -4.63 -12.31
C ALA A 96 0.86 -3.63 -11.30
N GLU A 97 1.34 -2.39 -11.25
CA GLU A 97 0.76 -1.30 -10.45
C GLU A 97 -0.65 -0.94 -10.93
N VAL A 98 -0.87 -0.81 -12.23
CA VAL A 98 -2.19 -0.54 -12.81
C VAL A 98 -3.16 -1.69 -12.53
N PHE A 99 -2.73 -2.94 -12.67
CA PHE A 99 -3.55 -4.11 -12.33
C PHE A 99 -3.92 -4.12 -10.85
N SER A 100 -2.94 -3.92 -9.97
CA SER A 100 -3.16 -3.83 -8.52
C SER A 100 -4.15 -2.71 -8.18
N PHE A 101 -4.00 -1.55 -8.81
CA PHE A 101 -4.94 -0.45 -8.64
C PHE A 101 -6.36 -0.79 -9.09
N MET A 102 -6.51 -1.37 -10.29
CA MET A 102 -7.81 -1.77 -10.82
C MET A 102 -8.51 -2.78 -9.90
N THR A 103 -7.79 -3.77 -9.37
CA THR A 103 -8.37 -4.75 -8.44
C THR A 103 -8.92 -4.09 -7.16
N ILE A 104 -8.17 -3.15 -6.58
CA ILE A 104 -8.61 -2.40 -5.39
C ILE A 104 -9.83 -1.53 -5.72
N LEU A 105 -9.83 -0.86 -6.88
CA LEU A 105 -10.96 -0.03 -7.31
C LEU A 105 -12.23 -0.85 -7.48
N ILE A 106 -12.15 -1.99 -8.17
CA ILE A 106 -13.28 -2.90 -8.38
C ILE A 106 -13.82 -3.39 -7.03
N PHE A 107 -12.92 -3.79 -6.12
CA PHE A 107 -13.30 -4.22 -4.78
C PHE A 107 -14.02 -3.12 -3.99
N MET A 108 -13.50 -1.90 -3.99
CA MET A 108 -14.14 -0.76 -3.31
C MET A 108 -15.50 -0.41 -3.93
N MET A 109 -15.62 -0.46 -5.26
CA MET A 109 -16.88 -0.23 -5.97
C MET A 109 -17.92 -1.30 -5.61
N ASN A 110 -17.52 -2.57 -5.51
CA ASN A 110 -18.42 -3.66 -5.12
C ASN A 110 -18.93 -3.49 -3.69
N ILE A 111 -18.07 -3.10 -2.73
CA ILE A 111 -18.49 -2.79 -1.36
C ILE A 111 -19.50 -1.64 -1.32
N GLN A 112 -19.27 -0.59 -2.12
CA GLN A 112 -20.20 0.54 -2.18
C GLN A 112 -21.57 0.12 -2.70
N ARG A 113 -21.61 -0.73 -3.73
CA ARG A 113 -22.86 -1.29 -4.27
C ARG A 113 -23.63 -2.08 -3.21
N LEU A 114 -22.96 -2.99 -2.50
CA LEU A 114 -23.58 -3.80 -1.44
C LEU A 114 -24.18 -2.93 -0.30
N ARG A 115 -23.51 -1.83 0.05
CA ARG A 115 -24.02 -0.88 1.06
C ARG A 115 -25.21 -0.07 0.56
N ALA A 116 -25.19 0.38 -0.68
CA ALA A 116 -26.31 1.12 -1.28
C ALA A 116 -27.59 0.27 -1.31
N ASP A 117 -27.46 -1.01 -1.67
CA ASP A 117 -28.58 -1.96 -1.70
C ASP A 117 -29.14 -2.20 -0.29
N SER A 118 -28.28 -2.32 0.73
CA SER A 118 -28.69 -2.50 2.12
C SER A 118 -29.51 -1.32 2.66
N MET A 119 -29.13 -0.09 2.31
CA MET A 119 -29.87 1.11 2.71
C MET A 119 -31.26 1.19 2.06
N SER A 120 -31.40 0.75 0.80
CA SER A 120 -32.69 0.75 0.11
C SER A 120 -33.72 -0.22 0.69
N ARG A 121 -33.27 -1.29 1.36
CA ARG A 121 -34.15 -2.36 1.89
C ARG A 121 -34.68 -2.09 3.29
N SER A 122 -34.13 -1.12 4.02
CA SER A 122 -34.53 -0.74 5.40
C SER A 122 -35.69 0.29 5.44
N GLY A 123 -36.51 0.38 4.39
CA GLY A 123 -37.51 1.44 4.22
C GLY A 123 -38.91 1.20 4.83
N ASN A 124 -39.20 0.05 5.45
CA ASN A 124 -40.59 -0.33 5.79
C ASN A 124 -40.94 -0.46 7.28
N THR A 125 -40.05 -0.11 8.21
CA THR A 125 -40.38 -0.03 9.63
C THR A 125 -40.24 1.41 10.09
N ALA A 126 -41.38 2.10 10.16
CA ALA A 126 -41.52 3.46 10.62
C ALA A 126 -41.26 3.56 12.13
N ASP A 127 -39.99 3.54 12.53
CA ASP A 127 -39.57 4.00 13.86
C ASP A 127 -38.81 5.33 13.71
N PRO A 128 -39.45 6.46 14.05
CA PRO A 128 -38.83 7.78 13.99
C PRO A 128 -38.07 8.05 15.29
N SER A 129 -36.74 8.19 15.26
CA SER A 129 -35.99 9.16 16.10
C SER A 129 -34.48 8.92 16.27
N ILE A 130 -33.90 7.80 15.86
CA ILE A 130 -32.44 7.65 15.98
C ILE A 130 -31.77 8.35 14.80
N CYS A 131 -31.39 9.61 15.02
CA CYS A 131 -30.62 10.46 14.11
C CYS A 131 -29.25 9.84 13.87
N LEU A 132 -29.21 8.85 12.97
CA LEU A 132 -27.98 8.19 12.54
C LEU A 132 -27.17 9.23 11.73
N PRO A 133 -25.94 9.56 12.14
CA PRO A 133 -25.16 10.61 11.52
C PRO A 133 -25.02 10.36 10.02
N GLU A 134 -25.50 11.33 9.24
CA GLU A 134 -25.51 11.31 7.78
C GLU A 134 -24.10 10.96 7.23
N ALA A 135 -24.07 9.91 6.43
CA ALA A 135 -22.87 9.12 6.22
C ALA A 135 -21.75 9.87 5.45
N PRO A 136 -20.47 9.53 5.69
CA PRO A 136 -19.28 10.27 5.24
C PRO A 136 -18.92 10.06 3.75
N ILE A 137 -19.89 9.98 2.83
CA ILE A 137 -19.69 9.63 1.42
C ILE A 137 -18.73 10.60 0.71
N VAL A 138 -18.83 11.90 1.01
CA VAL A 138 -18.00 12.93 0.37
C VAL A 138 -16.51 12.81 0.77
N ARG A 139 -16.21 12.25 1.95
CA ARG A 139 -14.82 12.08 2.43
C ARG A 139 -14.09 10.93 1.70
N TYR A 140 -14.80 9.90 1.28
CA TYR A 140 -14.17 8.74 0.62
C TYR A 140 -13.66 9.05 -0.80
N ARG A 141 -14.29 9.99 -1.53
CA ARG A 141 -13.86 10.34 -2.90
C ARG A 141 -12.43 10.89 -2.94
N GLY A 142 -12.07 11.71 -1.96
CA GLY A 142 -10.72 12.27 -1.86
C GLY A 142 -9.66 11.20 -1.56
N MET A 143 -9.98 10.21 -0.74
CA MET A 143 -9.08 9.10 -0.42
C MET A 143 -8.89 8.17 -1.62
N ILE A 144 -9.96 7.82 -2.33
CA ILE A 144 -9.90 6.96 -3.52
C ILE A 144 -9.11 7.62 -4.64
N LEU A 145 -9.35 8.91 -4.91
CA LEU A 145 -8.63 9.65 -5.95
C LEU A 145 -7.12 9.68 -5.66
N ARG A 146 -6.73 9.81 -4.39
CA ARG A 146 -5.32 9.79 -3.98
C ARG A 146 -4.71 8.41 -4.15
N ILE A 147 -5.37 7.34 -3.70
CA ILE A 147 -4.91 5.95 -3.88
C ILE A 147 -4.71 5.64 -5.38
N GLY A 148 -5.56 6.18 -6.25
CA GLY A 148 -5.44 6.02 -7.70
C GLY A 148 -4.48 6.95 -8.42
N LEU A 149 -4.12 8.08 -7.82
CA LEU A 149 -3.19 9.01 -8.45
C LEU A 149 -1.76 8.46 -8.46
N TYR A 150 -1.37 7.65 -7.46
CA TYR A 150 -0.01 7.06 -7.42
C TYR A 150 0.28 6.16 -8.62
N PRO A 151 -0.54 5.12 -8.91
CA PRO A 151 -0.23 4.17 -9.98
C PRO A 151 -0.37 4.81 -11.37
N LEU A 152 -1.29 5.77 -11.52
CA LEU A 152 -1.43 6.52 -12.78
C LEU A 152 -0.23 7.42 -13.05
N LEU A 153 0.25 8.16 -12.04
CA LEU A 153 1.42 9.01 -12.19
C LEU A 153 2.69 8.18 -12.41
N SER A 154 2.84 7.08 -11.67
CA SER A 154 3.93 6.11 -11.83
C SER A 154 3.95 5.52 -13.23
N CYS A 155 2.78 5.15 -13.76
CA CYS A 155 2.63 4.64 -15.12
C CYS A 155 3.00 5.69 -16.17
N PHE A 156 2.51 6.93 -16.01
CA PHE A 156 2.84 8.02 -16.93
C PHE A 156 4.35 8.31 -16.98
N LEU A 157 5.01 8.39 -15.83
CA LEU A 157 6.45 8.60 -15.76
C LEU A 157 7.22 7.43 -16.40
N SER A 158 6.82 6.19 -16.12
CA SER A 158 7.48 4.99 -16.65
C SER A 158 7.34 4.86 -18.17
N VAL A 159 6.17 5.20 -18.73
CA VAL A 159 5.98 5.22 -20.19
C VAL A 159 6.79 6.34 -20.84
N THR A 160 6.84 7.52 -20.19
CA THR A 160 7.63 8.66 -20.67
C THR A 160 9.13 8.32 -20.70
N GLU A 161 9.67 7.73 -19.63
CA GLU A 161 11.06 7.27 -19.59
C GLU A 161 11.34 6.22 -20.66
N CYS A 162 10.47 5.21 -20.83
CA CYS A 162 10.65 4.21 -21.88
C CYS A 162 10.66 4.83 -23.28
N TYR A 163 9.81 5.82 -23.53
CA TYR A 163 9.78 6.54 -24.80
C TYR A 163 11.08 7.32 -25.04
N LEU A 164 11.55 8.07 -24.04
CA LEU A 164 12.79 8.84 -24.12
C LEU A 164 14.01 7.92 -24.29
N ASP A 165 14.07 6.81 -23.56
CA ASP A 165 15.10 5.78 -23.68
C ASP A 165 15.20 5.26 -25.12
N VAL A 166 14.07 4.84 -25.72
CA VAL A 166 14.03 4.32 -27.09
C VAL A 166 14.42 5.39 -28.10
N HIS A 167 13.87 6.59 -27.97
CA HIS A 167 14.16 7.73 -28.85
C HIS A 167 15.66 8.09 -28.80
N SER A 168 16.27 8.06 -27.61
CA SER A 168 17.68 8.38 -27.41
C SER A 168 18.64 7.43 -28.14
N VAL A 169 18.20 6.21 -28.45
CA VAL A 169 19.02 5.21 -29.17
C VAL A 169 18.77 5.28 -30.67
N VAL A 170 17.52 5.43 -31.11
CA VAL A 170 17.15 5.42 -32.53
C VAL A 170 17.82 6.57 -33.30
N ASP A 171 17.90 7.77 -32.72
CA ASP A 171 18.39 8.97 -33.41
C ASP A 171 19.92 9.20 -33.33
N THR A 172 20.68 8.24 -32.80
CA THR A 172 22.13 8.42 -32.55
C THR A 172 23.03 8.49 -33.81
N ASN A 173 22.46 8.40 -35.01
CA ASN A 173 23.23 8.00 -36.17
C ASN A 173 24.11 9.08 -36.83
N THR A 174 23.97 10.39 -36.61
CA THR A 174 24.82 11.31 -37.41
C THR A 174 25.28 12.64 -36.82
N VAL A 175 24.52 13.42 -36.04
CA VAL A 175 25.02 14.68 -35.46
C VAL A 175 24.23 14.96 -34.18
N LEU A 176 24.91 15.35 -33.09
CA LEU A 176 24.23 15.76 -31.85
C LEU A 176 23.45 17.05 -32.16
N THR A 177 22.13 16.95 -32.29
CA THR A 177 21.28 18.12 -32.49
C THR A 177 20.96 18.78 -31.15
N HIS A 178 20.61 20.07 -31.16
CA HIS A 178 20.13 20.76 -29.95
C HIS A 178 18.89 20.05 -29.36
N PHE A 179 18.06 19.48 -30.22
CA PHE A 179 16.87 18.74 -29.82
C PHE A 179 17.21 17.48 -29.01
N ASP A 180 18.26 16.74 -29.39
CA ASP A 180 18.72 15.56 -28.64
C ASP A 180 19.22 15.94 -27.24
N LEU A 181 19.85 17.10 -27.12
CA LEU A 181 20.33 17.62 -25.84
C LEU A 181 19.15 18.02 -24.95
N ASP A 182 18.14 18.71 -25.50
CA ASP A 182 16.93 19.09 -24.77
C ASP A 182 16.14 17.86 -24.30
N LEU A 183 15.98 16.84 -25.16
CA LEU A 183 15.36 15.57 -24.80
C LEU A 183 16.12 14.86 -23.68
N ARG A 184 17.46 14.88 -23.71
CA ARG A 184 18.28 14.29 -22.66
C ARG A 184 18.15 15.03 -21.33
N ILE A 185 18.10 16.37 -21.36
CA ILE A 185 17.85 17.16 -20.14
C ILE A 185 16.46 16.85 -19.59
N PHE A 186 15.49 16.71 -20.47
CA PHE A 186 14.13 16.34 -20.10
C PHE A 186 14.06 14.94 -19.48
N ASP A 187 14.80 13.96 -20.01
CA ASP A 187 14.94 12.62 -19.42
C ASP A 187 15.48 12.68 -17.98
N PHE A 188 16.56 13.42 -17.74
CA PHE A 188 17.08 13.64 -16.38
C PHE A 188 16.06 14.30 -15.44
N PHE A 189 15.26 15.24 -15.96
CA PHE A 189 14.19 15.88 -15.21
C PHE A 189 13.09 14.88 -14.85
N VAL A 190 12.62 14.08 -15.80
CA VAL A 190 11.61 13.04 -15.57
C VAL A 190 12.10 12.03 -14.54
N TYR A 191 13.32 11.53 -14.70
CA TYR A 191 13.95 10.60 -13.76
C TYR A 191 14.05 11.19 -12.34
N SER A 192 14.45 12.46 -12.22
CA SER A 192 14.55 13.15 -10.92
C SER A 192 13.19 13.52 -10.33
N SER A 193 12.16 13.65 -11.16
CA SER A 193 10.81 14.01 -10.71
C SER A 193 10.12 12.86 -9.97
N ARG A 194 10.46 11.60 -10.27
CA ARG A 194 9.85 10.42 -9.64
C ARG A 194 9.91 10.45 -8.10
N PRO A 195 11.08 10.58 -7.44
CA PRO A 195 11.13 10.68 -5.97
C PRO A 195 10.46 11.96 -5.44
N LEU A 196 10.54 13.08 -6.16
CA LEU A 196 9.88 14.32 -5.77
C LEU A 196 8.36 14.17 -5.75
N MET A 197 7.79 13.55 -6.78
CA MET A 197 6.35 13.31 -6.87
C MET A 197 5.89 12.35 -5.79
N TYR A 198 6.61 11.26 -5.53
CA TYR A 198 6.28 10.35 -4.44
C TYR A 198 6.38 11.03 -3.07
N THR A 199 7.39 11.88 -2.86
CA THR A 199 7.53 12.66 -1.62
C THR A 199 6.39 13.65 -1.47
N LEU A 200 6.01 14.35 -2.54
CA LEU A 200 4.91 15.32 -2.53
C LEU A 200 3.59 14.61 -2.21
N LEU A 201 3.34 13.48 -2.87
CA LEU A 201 2.14 12.68 -2.63
C LEU A 201 2.09 12.18 -1.17
N ALA A 202 3.19 11.64 -0.65
CA ALA A 202 3.29 11.23 0.75
C ALA A 202 3.09 12.40 1.73
N ALA A 203 3.66 13.58 1.44
CA ALA A 203 3.49 14.78 2.26
C ALA A 203 2.05 15.32 2.24
N THR A 204 1.29 15.05 1.18
CA THR A 204 -0.13 15.44 1.09
C THR A 204 -1.08 14.46 1.77
N ASP A 205 -0.61 13.33 2.30
CA ASP A 205 -1.45 12.34 2.98
C ASP A 205 -2.20 12.96 4.18
N PRO A 206 -3.54 12.80 4.28
CA PRO A 206 -4.28 13.38 5.39
C PRO A 206 -3.80 12.83 6.74
N SER A 207 -3.37 11.56 6.82
CA SER A 207 -2.86 10.96 8.05
C SER A 207 -1.58 11.67 8.51
N PHE A 208 -0.67 11.95 7.58
CA PHE A 208 0.54 12.72 7.83
C PHE A 208 0.22 14.16 8.26
N LEU A 209 -0.71 14.83 7.59
CA LEU A 209 -1.15 16.18 7.98
C LEU A 209 -1.83 16.19 9.37
N HIS A 210 -2.61 15.17 9.71
CA HIS A 210 -3.22 15.03 11.03
C HIS A 210 -2.16 14.79 12.11
N ALA A 211 -1.18 13.92 11.85
CA ALA A 211 -0.05 13.67 12.74
C ALA A 211 0.80 14.94 12.95
N LEU A 212 1.13 15.66 11.88
CA LEU A 212 1.85 16.94 11.95
C LEU A 212 1.07 17.99 12.74
N ARG A 213 -0.26 18.07 12.58
CA ARG A 213 -1.09 18.97 13.39
C ARG A 213 -1.05 18.57 14.87
N ALA A 214 -1.17 17.29 15.18
CA ALA A 214 -1.09 16.79 16.56
C ALA A 214 0.28 17.10 17.20
N LEU A 215 1.38 16.88 16.47
CA LEU A 215 2.73 17.21 16.92
C LEU A 215 2.91 18.73 17.12
N ARG A 216 2.39 19.55 16.20
CA ARG A 216 2.48 21.02 16.30
C ARG A 216 1.68 21.55 17.50
N LEU A 217 0.50 21.00 17.76
CA LEU A 217 -0.29 21.33 18.94
C LEU A 217 0.41 20.90 20.23
N SER A 218 1.05 19.73 20.22
CA SER A 218 1.84 19.24 21.37
C SER A 218 3.07 20.11 21.64
N ALA A 219 3.75 20.57 20.60
CA ALA A 219 4.91 21.46 20.71
C ALA A 219 4.56 22.88 21.22
N HIS A 220 3.31 23.30 21.08
CA HIS A 220 2.84 24.62 21.52
C HIS A 220 2.19 24.60 22.92
N SER A 221 2.18 23.46 23.62
CA SER A 221 1.75 23.36 25.02
C SER A 221 3.00 23.25 25.91
N PRO A 222 3.62 24.37 26.32
CA PRO A 222 4.91 24.36 27.03
C PRO A 222 4.87 23.82 28.48
N GLU A 223 3.75 23.33 29.02
CA GLU A 223 3.63 23.15 30.48
C GLU A 223 2.81 21.94 30.97
N CYS A 224 2.65 20.88 30.17
CA CYS A 224 2.28 19.59 30.75
C CYS A 224 3.55 18.81 31.08
N GLU A 225 4.22 19.20 32.16
CA GLU A 225 5.11 18.32 32.89
C GLU A 225 4.25 17.11 33.33
N ILE A 226 4.13 16.12 32.43
CA ILE A 226 3.63 14.79 32.76
C ILE A 226 4.63 14.26 33.77
N SER A 227 4.37 14.59 35.02
CA SER A 227 5.03 14.02 36.18
C SER A 227 4.73 12.53 36.12
N TRP A 228 5.62 11.77 35.48
CA TRP A 228 5.75 10.34 35.66
C TRP A 228 6.22 10.11 37.10
N LYS A 229 5.38 10.49 38.08
CA LYS A 229 5.48 9.95 39.43
C LYS A 229 5.27 8.46 39.24
N GLN A 230 6.39 7.75 39.15
CA GLN A 230 6.45 6.32 39.28
C GLN A 230 5.54 5.94 40.45
N PRO A 231 4.64 4.95 40.31
CA PRO A 231 3.98 4.40 41.48
C PRO A 231 5.09 3.96 42.42
N ALA A 232 5.24 4.71 43.52
CA ALA A 232 6.22 4.40 44.53
C ALA A 232 5.99 2.95 44.90
N THR A 233 7.03 2.13 44.70
CA THR A 233 7.10 0.74 45.12
C THR A 233 6.84 0.72 46.62
N MET A 234 5.56 0.59 47.00
CA MET A 234 5.16 0.51 48.38
C MET A 234 5.60 -0.85 48.86
N GLY A 235 6.57 -0.83 49.77
CA GLY A 235 7.21 -1.99 50.33
C GLY A 235 6.18 -3.03 50.78
N SER A 236 6.49 -4.27 50.43
CA SER A 236 5.98 -5.48 51.03
C SER A 236 5.95 -5.37 52.56
N GLY A 237 4.73 -5.25 53.09
CA GLY A 237 4.45 -5.23 54.52
C GLY A 237 3.01 -5.63 54.80
N LEU A 238 2.81 -6.94 54.96
CA LEU A 238 1.80 -7.60 55.81
C LEU A 238 0.30 -7.32 55.56
N THR A 239 -0.36 -8.35 55.04
CA THR A 239 -1.73 -8.83 55.37
C THR A 239 -2.67 -7.84 56.07
N THR A 240 -3.71 -7.39 55.36
CA THR A 240 -5.08 -7.44 55.89
C THR A 240 -6.06 -7.52 54.73
N GLN A 241 -6.81 -8.62 54.72
CA GLN A 241 -7.96 -8.89 53.87
C GLN A 241 -9.08 -7.91 54.25
N SER A 242 -9.46 -7.01 53.36
CA SER A 242 -10.70 -6.24 53.48
C SER A 242 -11.44 -6.28 52.16
N GLN A 243 -12.47 -7.14 52.11
CA GLN A 243 -13.48 -7.12 51.08
C GLN A 243 -14.26 -5.81 51.19
N ALA A 244 -14.07 -4.92 50.23
CA ALA A 244 -15.05 -3.88 49.92
C ALA A 244 -15.83 -4.33 48.70
N THR A 245 -16.95 -5.00 48.94
CA THR A 245 -18.00 -5.24 47.96
C THR A 245 -18.64 -3.91 47.56
N LEU A 246 -18.13 -3.30 46.50
CA LEU A 246 -18.81 -2.22 45.79
C LEU A 246 -19.86 -2.86 44.87
N LYS A 247 -21.11 -2.86 45.35
CA LYS A 247 -22.29 -3.08 44.51
C LYS A 247 -22.33 -1.96 43.47
N LEU A 248 -22.04 -2.32 42.23
CA LEU A 248 -22.36 -1.51 41.06
C LEU A 248 -23.74 -1.97 40.59
N ASP A 249 -24.69 -1.03 40.62
CA ASP A 249 -26.06 -1.27 40.19
C ASP A 249 -26.09 -1.78 38.74
N GLU A 250 -26.68 -2.96 38.64
CA GLU A 250 -27.00 -3.71 37.45
C GLU A 250 -28.25 -3.07 36.82
N ASN A 251 -28.09 -2.05 35.99
CA ASN A 251 -29.13 -1.66 35.03
C ASN A 251 -28.56 -0.89 33.83
N TYR A 252 -27.84 -1.61 32.97
CA TYR A 252 -27.62 -1.17 31.59
C TYR A 252 -27.95 -2.35 30.67
N THR A 253 -29.22 -2.45 30.32
CA THR A 253 -29.75 -3.38 29.32
C THR A 253 -29.08 -3.07 27.98
N THR A 254 -28.05 -3.87 27.68
CA THR A 254 -27.34 -3.92 26.42
C THR A 254 -28.25 -4.56 25.36
N SER A 255 -29.09 -3.75 24.73
CA SER A 255 -29.63 -4.03 23.39
C SER A 255 -28.54 -3.74 22.35
N SER A 256 -27.49 -4.56 22.33
CA SER A 256 -26.45 -4.54 21.28
C SER A 256 -26.04 -5.96 20.89
N GLY A 257 -27.03 -6.83 20.72
CA GLY A 257 -26.81 -8.23 20.33
C GLY A 257 -26.97 -8.54 18.83
N SER A 258 -27.37 -7.58 17.98
CA SER A 258 -27.74 -7.89 16.58
C SER A 258 -26.77 -7.42 15.50
N ALA A 259 -25.88 -6.45 15.75
CA ALA A 259 -24.98 -5.95 14.70
C ALA A 259 -23.67 -6.77 14.60
N GLU A 260 -23.18 -7.31 15.72
CA GLU A 260 -21.92 -8.04 15.77
C GLU A 260 -22.06 -9.48 15.23
N VAL A 261 -23.25 -10.07 15.35
CA VAL A 261 -23.58 -11.38 14.76
C VAL A 261 -23.66 -11.27 13.22
N ILE A 262 -24.13 -10.16 12.64
CA ILE A 262 -24.27 -10.04 11.18
C ILE A 262 -22.90 -9.93 10.50
N LEU A 263 -21.95 -9.16 11.06
CA LEU A 263 -20.61 -9.02 10.48
C LEU A 263 -19.76 -10.29 10.63
N ALA A 264 -19.90 -11.03 11.74
CA ALA A 264 -19.25 -12.33 11.90
C ALA A 264 -19.84 -13.39 10.94
N THR A 265 -21.15 -13.33 10.66
CA THR A 265 -21.82 -14.29 9.76
C THR A 265 -21.51 -14.02 8.29
N GLU A 266 -21.35 -12.76 7.86
CA GLU A 266 -20.93 -12.43 6.49
C GLU A 266 -19.47 -12.79 6.22
N GLY A 267 -18.58 -12.63 7.22
CA GLY A 267 -17.20 -13.09 7.12
C GLY A 267 -17.07 -14.61 6.95
N VAL A 268 -17.96 -15.39 7.55
CA VAL A 268 -18.02 -16.86 7.38
C VAL A 268 -18.64 -17.24 6.03
N ARG A 269 -19.62 -16.48 5.53
CA ARG A 269 -20.25 -16.72 4.22
C ARG A 269 -19.26 -16.47 3.06
N ASN A 270 -18.46 -15.41 3.11
CA ASN A 270 -17.46 -15.13 2.07
C ASN A 270 -16.33 -16.18 2.05
N ARG A 271 -15.97 -16.77 3.20
CA ARG A 271 -14.99 -17.88 3.22
C ARG A 271 -15.55 -19.18 2.62
N ARG A 272 -16.86 -19.42 2.69
CA ARG A 272 -17.47 -20.59 2.02
C ARG A 272 -17.50 -20.45 0.50
N LEU A 273 -17.82 -19.25 -0.01
CA LEU A 273 -17.83 -19.01 -1.46
C LEU A 273 -16.42 -19.10 -2.07
N SER A 274 -15.41 -18.55 -1.38
CA SER A 274 -14.01 -18.67 -1.84
C SER A 274 -13.48 -20.12 -1.81
N ALA A 275 -13.95 -20.95 -0.87
CA ALA A 275 -13.57 -22.36 -0.81
C ALA A 275 -14.31 -23.23 -1.85
N GLU A 276 -15.52 -22.85 -2.26
CA GLU A 276 -16.24 -23.52 -3.37
C GLU A 276 -15.61 -23.19 -4.73
N GLU A 277 -15.12 -21.97 -4.93
CA GLU A 277 -14.43 -21.57 -6.17
C GLU A 277 -13.08 -22.29 -6.35
N GLU A 278 -12.28 -22.43 -5.28
CA GLU A 278 -11.05 -23.26 -5.31
C GLU A 278 -11.35 -24.75 -5.55
N ALA A 279 -12.45 -25.27 -4.99
CA ALA A 279 -12.83 -26.67 -5.19
C ALA A 279 -13.30 -26.96 -6.63
N GLU A 280 -13.89 -25.97 -7.31
CA GLU A 280 -14.30 -26.09 -8.70
C GLU A 280 -13.09 -26.01 -9.66
N GLU A 281 -12.11 -25.15 -9.37
CA GLU A 281 -10.87 -25.05 -10.16
C GLU A 281 -10.06 -26.35 -10.11
N ILE A 282 -9.97 -27.00 -8.94
CA ILE A 282 -9.30 -28.31 -8.80
C ILE A 282 -10.02 -29.40 -9.60
N ARG A 283 -11.36 -29.36 -9.70
CA ARG A 283 -12.13 -30.31 -10.53
C ARG A 283 -11.87 -30.14 -12.03
N VAL A 284 -11.72 -28.91 -12.52
CA VAL A 284 -11.46 -28.65 -13.94
C VAL A 284 -10.07 -29.14 -14.34
N VAL A 285 -9.09 -29.01 -13.45
CA VAL A 285 -7.73 -29.52 -13.69
C VAL A 285 -7.66 -31.05 -13.73
N ASP A 286 -8.46 -31.76 -12.92
CA ASP A 286 -8.50 -33.22 -12.93
C ASP A 286 -9.21 -33.80 -14.18
N ILE A 287 -10.23 -33.11 -14.72
CA ILE A 287 -10.90 -33.51 -15.97
C ILE A 287 -9.96 -33.32 -17.18
N GLY A 288 -9.12 -32.28 -17.17
CA GLY A 288 -8.11 -32.06 -18.20
C GLY A 288 -6.97 -33.09 -18.21
N ARG A 289 -6.84 -33.92 -17.18
CA ARG A 289 -5.80 -34.94 -17.04
C ARG A 289 -6.24 -36.35 -17.45
N GLN A 290 -7.54 -36.56 -17.69
CA GLN A 290 -8.12 -37.83 -18.14
C GLN A 290 -8.47 -37.86 -19.64
N ILE A 291 -8.17 -36.79 -20.38
CA ILE A 291 -8.25 -36.69 -21.84
C ILE A 291 -6.84 -36.73 -22.41
#